data_AF-A0A7V5RNE2-F1
#
_entry.id   AF-A0A7V5RNE2-F1
#
_cell.length_a   1.000
_cell.length_b   1.000
_cell.length_c   1.000
_cell.angle_alpha   90.00
_cell.angle_beta   90.00
_cell.angle_gamma   90.00
#
_symmetry.space_group_name_H-M   'P 1'
#
loop_
_entity.id
_entity.type
_entity.pdbx_description
1 polymer ?
#
loop_
_entity_poly.entity_id
_entity_poly.type
_entity_poly.pdbx_seq_one_letter_code
_entity_poly.pdbx_strand_id
1 'polypeptide(L)' 'MTNSELKYVVDTTVNFFKETTGAPAECGVPYTKNGSPIMLEYSGIIGISGKRKGSIYFTSGQN' A
#
# COMPACT_ATOMS: atom_id res chain seq x y z
N MET A 1 -0.97 -3.02 14.00
CA MET A 1 -1.29 -1.80 13.22
C MET A 1 -2.48 -1.14 13.88
N THR A 2 -2.41 0.16 14.15
CA THR A 2 -3.53 0.93 14.71
C THR A 2 -4.36 1.58 13.60
N ASN A 3 -5.56 2.06 13.91
CA ASN A 3 -6.40 2.78 12.93
C ASN A 3 -5.72 4.05 12.40
N SER A 4 -5.00 4.78 13.25
CA SER A 4 -4.28 5.99 12.83
C SER A 4 -3.12 5.67 11.89
N GLU A 5 -2.42 4.55 12.10
CA GLU A 5 -1.35 4.10 11.21
C GLU A 5 -1.89 3.62 9.86
N LEU A 6 -3.01 2.89 9.87
CA LEU A 6 -3.70 2.49 8.65
C LEU A 6 -4.13 3.72 7.85
N LYS A 7 -4.77 4.68 8.51
CA LYS A 7 -5.17 5.94 7.87
C LYS A 7 -3.98 6.67 7.27
N TYR A 8 -2.87 6.75 8.00
CA TYR A 8 -1.64 7.39 7.51
C TYR A 8 -1.12 6.72 6.23
N VAL A 9 -1.10 5.38 6.17
CA VAL A 9 -0.66 4.64 4.96
C VAL A 9 -1.57 4.93 3.77
N VAL A 10 -2.89 4.93 3.98
CA VAL A 10 -3.88 5.23 2.92
C VAL A 10 -3.72 6.66 2.42
N ASP A 11 -3.72 7.64 3.33
CA ASP A 11 -3.61 9.06 2.98
C ASP A 11 -2.30 9.36 2.24
N THR A 12 -1.18 8.80 2.72
CA THR A 12 0.14 8.96 2.07
C THR A 12 0.14 8.38 0.67
N THR A 13 -0.45 7.20 0.47
CA THR A 13 -0.52 6.56 -0.85
C THR A 13 -1.34 7.39 -1.83
N VAL A 14 -2.53 7.86 -1.41
CA VAL A 14 -3.39 8.71 -2.25
C VAL A 14 -2.69 10.01 -2.63
N ASN A 15 -2.04 10.65 -1.67
CA ASN A 15 -1.31 11.90 -1.91
C ASN A 15 -0.08 11.70 -2.80
N PHE A 16 0.66 10.60 -2.65
CA PHE A 16 1.78 10.28 -3.52
C PHE A 16 1.37 10.22 -5.00
N PHE A 17 0.27 9.54 -5.32
CA PHE A 17 -0.24 9.49 -6.69
C PHE A 17 -0.74 10.85 -7.17
N LYS A 18 -1.40 11.63 -6.29
CA LYS A 18 -1.82 13.00 -6.62
C LYS A 18 -0.63 13.89 -7.00
N GLU A 19 0.46 13.84 -6.24
CA GLU A 19 1.66 14.64 -6.47
C GLU A 19 2.45 14.18 -7.71
N THR A 20 2.54 12.88 -7.94
CA THR A 20 3.35 12.31 -9.03
C THR A 20 2.64 12.25 -10.38
N THR A 21 1.31 12.12 -10.39
CA THR A 21 0.50 11.94 -11.61
C THR A 21 -0.47 13.08 -11.88
N GLY A 22 -0.70 13.97 -10.92
CA GLY A 22 -1.72 15.02 -10.99
C GLY A 22 -3.14 14.57 -10.64
N ALA A 23 -3.37 13.25 -10.45
CA ALA A 23 -4.67 12.69 -10.08
C ALA A 23 -4.55 11.85 -8.79
N PRO A 24 -5.48 12.00 -7.82
CA PRO A 24 -5.48 11.17 -6.62
C PRO A 24 -5.81 9.71 -6.98
N ALA A 25 -5.17 8.76 -6.30
CA ALA A 25 -5.55 7.36 -6.43
C ALA A 25 -6.93 7.10 -5.80
N GLU A 26 -7.72 6.25 -6.45
CA GLU A 26 -8.94 5.70 -5.85
C GLU A 26 -8.58 4.54 -4.91
N CYS A 27 -9.00 4.64 -3.66
CA CYS A 27 -8.74 3.62 -2.65
C CYS A 27 -10.06 2.98 -2.21
N GLY A 28 -10.15 1.65 -2.34
CA GLY A 28 -11.26 0.87 -1.79
C GLY A 28 -11.22 0.79 -0.26
N VAL A 29 -12.23 0.14 0.33
CA VAL A 29 -12.29 -0.06 1.78
C VAL A 29 -11.16 -0.99 2.24
N PRO A 30 -10.27 -0.58 3.17
CA PRO A 30 -9.23 -1.45 3.69
C PRO A 30 -9.81 -2.68 4.39
N TYR A 31 -9.20 -3.85 4.16
CA TYR A 31 -9.63 -5.11 4.77
C TYR A 31 -8.44 -5.99 5.12
N THR A 32 -8.64 -6.89 6.09
CA THR A 32 -7.65 -7.93 6.39
C THR A 32 -7.69 -8.98 5.30
N LYS A 33 -6.58 -9.15 4.59
CA LYS A 33 -6.45 -10.20 3.57
C LYS A 33 -6.29 -11.57 4.21
N ASN A 34 -7.09 -12.53 3.75
CA ASN A 34 -6.95 -13.95 4.07
C ASN A 34 -6.35 -14.68 2.86
N GLY A 35 -5.50 -15.69 3.10
CA GLY A 35 -4.87 -16.48 2.04
C GLY A 35 -3.63 -15.82 1.42
N SER A 36 -3.15 -16.40 0.31
CA SER A 36 -1.89 -16.01 -0.31
C SER A 36 -1.95 -14.60 -0.95
N PRO A 37 -0.83 -13.86 -0.94
CA PRO A 37 -0.73 -12.60 -1.68
C PRO A 37 -0.95 -12.84 -3.18
N ILE A 38 -1.62 -11.89 -3.84
CA ILE A 38 -1.73 -11.88 -5.30
C ILE A 38 -0.46 -11.21 -5.80
N MET A 39 0.25 -11.84 -6.73
CA MET A 39 1.45 -11.28 -7.35
C MET A 39 1.16 -11.05 -8.84
N LEU A 40 1.23 -9.79 -9.23
CA LEU A 40 1.13 -9.33 -10.61
C LEU A 40 2.54 -9.06 -11.18
N GLU A 41 2.58 -8.63 -12.43
CA GLU A 41 3.77 -8.43 -13.26
C GLU A 41 4.81 -7.52 -12.60
N TYR A 42 4.35 -6.42 -11.99
CA TYR A 42 5.23 -5.50 -11.25
C TYR A 42 4.93 -5.61 -9.76
N SER A 43 5.91 -6.06 -8.99
CA SER A 43 5.77 -6.23 -7.54
C SER A 43 6.96 -5.63 -6.80
N GLY A 44 6.69 -4.96 -5.70
CA GLY A 44 7.70 -4.33 -4.85
C GLY A 44 7.43 -4.57 -3.37
N ILE A 45 8.53 -4.62 -2.60
CA ILE A 45 8.49 -4.81 -1.14
C ILE A 45 9.34 -3.73 -0.49
N ILE A 46 8.76 -3.01 0.45
CA ILE A 46 9.48 -2.10 1.34
C ILE A 46 9.56 -2.76 2.71
N GLY A 47 10.77 -3.15 3.12
CA GLY A 47 11.00 -3.73 4.44
C GLY A 47 10.94 -2.68 5.55
N ILE A 48 10.21 -2.98 6.62
CA ILE A 48 10.14 -2.17 7.83
C ILE A 48 10.92 -2.90 8.94
N SER A 49 11.97 -2.25 9.43
CA SER A 49 12.84 -2.76 10.48
C SER A 49 12.77 -1.90 11.76
N GLY A 50 13.40 -2.37 12.84
CA GLY A 50 13.44 -1.69 14.14
C GLY A 50 12.40 -2.24 15.13
N LYS A 51 11.85 -1.36 15.98
CA LYS A 51 10.89 -1.74 17.04
C LYS A 51 9.62 -2.39 16.50
N ARG A 52 9.28 -2.09 15.24
CA ARG A 52 8.20 -2.72 14.48
C ARG A 52 8.82 -3.47 13.31
N LYS A 53 8.44 -4.73 13.16
CA LYS A 53 8.86 -5.58 12.04
C LYS A 53 7.68 -5.80 11.12
N GLY A 54 7.90 -5.67 9.82
CA GLY A 54 6.90 -5.91 8.80
C GLY A 54 7.37 -5.48 7.42
N SER A 55 6.45 -5.41 6.48
CA SER A 55 6.72 -4.90 5.15
C SER A 55 5.48 -4.26 4.57
N ILE A 56 5.69 -3.35 3.61
CA ILE A 56 4.65 -2.89 2.69
C ILE A 56 4.85 -3.68 1.40
N TYR A 57 3.80 -4.38 0.98
CA TYR A 57 3.75 -5.15 -0.26
C TYR A 57 2.81 -4.43 -1.24
N PHE A 58 3.30 -4.14 -2.44
CA PHE A 58 2.48 -3.60 -3.52
C PHE A 58 2.73 -4.35 -4.81
N THR A 59 1.69 -4.46 -5.62
CA THR A 59 1.71 -5.18 -6.89
C THR A 59 0.79 -4.48 -7.88
N SER A 60 1.15 -4.49 -9.16
CA SER A 60 0.42 -3.84 -10.24
C SER A 60 0.53 -4.66 -11.51
N GLY A 61 -0.55 -4.64 -12.30
CA GLY A 61 -0.60 -5.30 -13.60
C GLY A 61 0.05 -4.48 -14.70
N GLN A 62 0.30 -5.11 -15.84
CA GLN A 62 0.60 -4.37 -17.07
C GLN A 62 -0.71 -3.76 -17.61
N ASN A 63 -0.77 -2.43 -17.73
CA ASN A 63 -1.91 -1.76 -18.36
C ASN A 63 -2.06 -2.18 -19.83
#